data_AF-A0A5A7NJV9-F1
#
_entry.id   AF-A0A5A7NJV9-F1
#
_cell.length_a   1.000
_cell.length_b   1.000
_cell.length_c   1.000
_cell.angle_alpha   90.00
_cell.angle_beta   90.00
_cell.angle_gamma   90.00
#
_symmetry.space_group_name_H-M   'P 1'
#
loop_
_entity.id
_entity.type
_entity.pdbx_description
1 polymer ?
#
loop_
_entity_poly.entity_id
_entity_poly.type
_entity_poly.pdbx_seq_one_letter_code
_entity_poly.pdbx_strand_id
1 'polypeptide(L)'
;MPHASFLTVAKEIARLLGKPEPMRAIPAFAMKGVARLHDIKARITGREPDITPEAAYFVCHDERASSRRAKDVLGYRETALSLSLKESHDWLLSQGLSAVEKAFSAPLSKEILKLMP
;
A
#
# COMPACT_ATOMS: atom_id res chain seq x y z
N MET A 1 -15.60 10.66 -8.89
CA MET A 1 -14.31 10.75 -8.17
C MET A 1 -14.13 9.38 -7.57
N PRO A 2 -13.22 8.54 -8.09
CA PRO A 2 -12.96 7.28 -7.44
C PRO A 2 -12.18 7.61 -6.17
N HIS A 3 -12.72 7.23 -5.02
CA HIS A 3 -12.04 7.34 -3.74
C HIS A 3 -12.10 5.96 -3.09
N ALA A 4 -10.96 5.49 -2.59
CA ALA A 4 -10.85 4.24 -1.87
C ALA A 4 -9.93 4.46 -0.68
N SER A 5 -10.32 3.94 0.49
CA SER A 5 -9.41 3.88 1.63
C SER A 5 -8.24 2.96 1.31
N PHE A 6 -7.08 3.17 1.95
CA PHE A 6 -5.95 2.26 1.78
C PHE A 6 -6.29 0.82 2.23
N LEU A 7 -7.19 0.66 3.21
CA LEU A 7 -7.71 -0.65 3.60
C LEU A 7 -8.47 -1.32 2.45
N THR A 8 -9.24 -0.57 1.67
CA THR A 8 -9.95 -1.07 0.49
C THR A 8 -8.94 -1.56 -0.57
N VAL A 9 -7.87 -0.80 -0.80
CA VAL A 9 -6.78 -1.20 -1.70
C VAL A 9 -6.12 -2.50 -1.23
N ALA A 10 -5.78 -2.59 0.07
CA ALA A 10 -5.15 -3.78 0.65
C ALA A 10 -6.04 -5.03 0.56
N LYS A 11 -7.36 -4.89 0.75
CA LYS A 11 -8.33 -5.99 0.57
C LYS A 11 -8.41 -6.45 -0.88
N GLU A 12 -8.44 -5.52 -1.82
CA GLU A 12 -8.47 -5.82 -3.26
C GLU A 12 -7.21 -6.60 -3.68
N ILE A 13 -6.04 -6.17 -3.21
CA ILE A 13 -4.78 -6.89 -3.43
C ILE A 13 -4.80 -8.29 -2.78
N ALA A 14 -5.27 -8.40 -1.54
CA ALA A 14 -5.36 -9.70 -0.86
C ALA A 14 -6.23 -10.69 -1.65
N ARG A 15 -7.40 -10.24 -2.14
CA ARG A 15 -8.28 -11.06 -2.97
C ARG A 15 -7.63 -11.44 -4.30
N LEU A 16 -6.97 -10.50 -4.98
CA LEU A 16 -6.26 -10.75 -6.23
C LEU A 16 -5.16 -11.81 -6.06
N LEU A 17 -4.48 -11.81 -4.92
CA LEU A 17 -3.42 -12.76 -4.58
C LEU A 17 -3.92 -14.06 -3.93
N GLY A 18 -5.23 -14.21 -3.70
CA GLY A 18 -5.79 -15.36 -2.98
C GLY A 18 -5.36 -15.45 -1.51
N LYS A 19 -5.04 -14.32 -0.87
CA LYS A 19 -4.60 -14.22 0.53
C LYS A 19 -5.75 -13.74 1.44
N PRO A 20 -5.70 -14.04 2.76
CA PRO A 20 -6.69 -13.55 3.70
C PRO A 20 -6.80 -12.01 3.68
N GLU A 21 -8.03 -11.49 3.64
CA GLU A 21 -8.26 -10.04 3.63
C GLU A 21 -8.01 -9.41 5.01
N PRO A 22 -7.33 -8.25 5.09
CA PRO A 22 -7.17 -7.53 6.33
C PRO A 22 -8.50 -6.98 6.84
N MET A 23 -8.83 -7.21 8.10
CA MET A 23 -10.12 -6.79 8.68
C MET A 23 -10.14 -5.32 9.13
N ARG A 24 -9.00 -4.77 9.57
CA ARG A 24 -8.90 -3.43 10.16
C ARG A 24 -7.64 -2.72 9.69
N ALA A 25 -7.71 -1.40 9.57
CA ALA A 25 -6.55 -0.55 9.37
C ALA A 25 -5.80 -0.35 10.69
N ILE A 26 -4.47 -0.24 10.61
CA ILE A 26 -3.64 0.18 11.73
C ILE A 26 -3.93 1.66 12.04
N PRO A 27 -4.10 2.07 13.31
CA PRO A 27 -4.25 3.48 13.65
C PRO A 27 -3.08 4.33 13.14
N ALA A 28 -3.37 5.52 12.61
CA ALA A 28 -2.38 6.35 11.93
C ALA A 28 -1.15 6.70 12.80
N PHE A 29 -1.34 6.94 14.10
CA PHE A 29 -0.22 7.23 15.00
C PHE A 29 0.74 6.04 15.14
N ALA A 30 0.21 4.82 15.19
CA ALA A 30 1.00 3.60 15.30
C ALA A 30 1.79 3.37 14.00
N MET A 31 1.14 3.51 12.85
CA MET A 31 1.78 3.39 11.53
C MET A 31 2.92 4.42 11.34
N LYS A 32 2.67 5.68 11.70
CA LYS A 32 3.69 6.75 11.66
C LYS A 32 4.84 6.48 12.64
N GLY A 33 4.55 5.91 13.81
CA GLY A 33 5.56 5.48 14.78
C GLY A 33 6.49 4.41 14.21
N VAL A 34 5.92 3.36 13.60
CA VAL A 34 6.71 2.29 12.94
C VAL A 34 7.61 2.86 11.85
N ALA A 35 7.08 3.75 11.01
CA ALA A 35 7.84 4.38 9.94
C ALA A 35 9.03 5.20 10.46
N ARG A 36 8.86 5.91 11.59
CA ARG A 36 9.96 6.64 12.25
C ARG A 36 11.05 5.69 12.77
N LEU A 37 10.66 4.55 13.34
CA LEU A 37 11.61 3.54 13.82
C LEU A 37 12.41 2.92 12.66
N HIS A 38 11.75 2.65 11.52
CA HIS A 38 12.41 2.19 10.31
C HIS A 38 13.43 3.21 9.79
N ASP A 39 13.06 4.49 9.72
CA ASP A 39 13.99 5.57 9.31
C ASP A 39 15.21 5.69 10.23
N ILE A 40 15.02 5.60 11.56
CA ILE A 40 16.14 5.61 12.51
C ILE A 40 17.07 4.41 12.27
N LYS A 41 16.50 3.21 12.10
CA LYS A 41 17.27 2.00 11.81
C LYS A 41 18.02 2.11 10.48
N ALA A 42 17.41 2.71 9.46
CA ALA A 42 18.04 2.95 8.17
C ALA A 42 19.28 3.84 8.29
N ARG A 43 19.20 4.93 9.07
CA ARG A 43 20.35 5.83 9.31
C ARG A 43 21.53 5.15 9.99
N ILE A 44 21.27 4.15 10.83
CA ILE A 44 22.31 3.37 11.53
C ILE A 44 22.88 2.27 10.61
N THR A 45 22.02 1.60 9.85
CA THR A 45 22.39 0.43 9.05
C THR A 45 22.85 0.75 7.63
N GLY A 46 22.58 1.96 7.14
CA GLY A 46 22.78 2.36 5.75
C GLY A 46 21.83 1.66 4.75
N ARG A 47 20.84 0.91 5.23
CA ARG A 47 19.87 0.19 4.39
C ARG A 47 18.59 1.00 4.25
N GLU A 48 17.95 0.91 3.09
CA GLU A 48 16.66 1.56 2.85
C GLU A 48 15.60 1.05 3.84
N PRO A 49 14.77 1.93 4.42
CA PRO A 49 13.69 1.51 5.30
C PRO A 49 12.54 0.88 4.49
N ASP A 50 12.01 -0.25 4.96
CA ASP A 50 10.83 -0.88 4.31
C ASP A 50 9.60 0.05 4.26
N ILE A 51 9.50 0.97 5.23
CA ILE A 51 8.41 1.94 5.35
C ILE A 51 9.05 3.29 5.68
N THR A 52 8.89 4.27 4.78
CA THR A 52 9.35 5.65 5.02
C THR A 52 8.29 6.46 5.78
N PRO A 53 8.70 7.47 6.56
CA PRO A 53 7.77 8.42 7.19
C PRO A 53 6.83 9.09 6.18
N GLU A 54 7.30 9.36 4.98
CA GLU A 54 6.55 9.98 3.88
C GLU A 54 5.50 9.02 3.33
N ALA A 55 5.85 7.76 3.08
CA ALA A 55 4.89 6.75 2.66
C ALA A 55 3.79 6.54 3.72
N ALA A 56 4.18 6.48 5.00
CA ALA A 56 3.21 6.38 6.10
C ALA A 56 2.32 7.63 6.20
N TYR A 57 2.85 8.81 5.90
CA TYR A 57 2.04 10.03 5.81
C TYR A 57 0.94 9.88 4.76
N PHE A 58 1.28 9.54 3.50
CA PHE A 58 0.31 9.42 2.42
C PHE A 58 -0.73 8.33 2.69
N VAL A 59 -0.29 7.14 3.09
CA VAL A 59 -1.17 5.99 3.35
C VAL A 59 -2.17 6.27 4.49
N CYS A 60 -1.79 7.08 5.47
CA CYS A 60 -2.65 7.43 6.60
C CYS A 60 -3.57 8.63 6.34
N HIS A 61 -3.44 9.33 5.20
CA HIS A 61 -4.31 10.44 4.85
C HIS A 61 -5.47 9.99 3.94
N ASP A 62 -6.66 10.55 4.19
CA ASP A 62 -7.78 10.49 3.25
C ASP A 62 -7.65 11.67 2.28
N GLU A 63 -6.90 11.47 1.20
CA GLU A 63 -6.76 12.47 0.14
C GLU A 63 -7.86 12.32 -0.91
N ARG A 64 -8.47 13.46 -1.27
CA ARG A 64 -9.56 13.53 -2.25
C ARG A 64 -9.25 14.55 -3.31
N ALA A 65 -9.18 14.10 -4.55
CA ALA A 65 -8.94 14.93 -5.71
C ALA A 65 -10.12 14.89 -6.68
N SER A 66 -10.50 16.06 -7.19
CA SER A 66 -11.56 16.17 -8.19
C SER A 66 -11.04 15.82 -9.57
N SER A 67 -11.59 14.76 -10.17
CA SER A 67 -11.34 14.42 -11.58
C SER A 67 -12.24 15.19 -12.56
N ARG A 68 -13.09 16.12 -12.10
CA ARG A 68 -14.07 16.82 -12.97
C ARG A 68 -13.41 17.44 -14.20
N ARG A 69 -12.39 18.27 -14.01
CA ARG A 69 -11.70 18.95 -15.12
C ARG A 69 -11.08 17.96 -16.11
N ALA A 70 -10.53 16.85 -15.63
CA ALA A 70 -9.97 15.81 -16.49
C ALA A 70 -11.06 15.13 -17.33
N LYS A 71 -12.24 14.88 -16.75
CA LYS A 71 -13.39 14.32 -17.48
C LYS A 71 -13.86 15.30 -18.57
N ASP A 72 -14.03 16.56 -18.21
CA ASP A 72 -14.64 17.56 -19.08
C ASP A 72 -13.71 17.95 -20.25
N VAL A 73 -12.40 18.08 -19.99
CA VAL A 73 -11.43 18.59 -20.98
C VAL A 73 -10.73 17.48 -21.75
N LEU A 74 -10.42 16.35 -21.10
CA LEU A 74 -9.61 15.28 -21.68
C LEU A 74 -10.44 14.04 -22.03
N GLY A 75 -11.75 14.04 -21.75
CA GLY A 75 -12.58 12.85 -21.89
C GLY A 75 -12.13 11.70 -20.97
N TYR A 76 -11.43 12.01 -19.86
CA TYR A 76 -10.93 11.01 -18.93
C TYR A 76 -12.06 10.13 -18.41
N ARG A 77 -11.84 8.81 -18.41
CA ARG A 77 -12.77 7.82 -17.86
C ARG A 77 -12.13 7.18 -16.63
N GLU A 78 -12.89 7.12 -15.55
CA GLU A 78 -12.44 6.46 -14.33
C GLU A 78 -12.40 4.94 -14.56
N THR A 79 -11.28 4.31 -14.22
CA THR A 79 -11.15 2.84 -14.22
C THR A 79 -11.53 2.28 -12.85
N ALA A 80 -12.18 1.11 -12.83
CA ALA A 80 -12.48 0.42 -11.59
C ALA A 80 -11.18 0.01 -10.87
N LEU A 81 -11.11 0.21 -9.55
CA LEU A 81 -9.93 -0.10 -8.74
C LEU A 81 -9.45 -1.55 -8.93
N SER A 82 -10.40 -2.50 -8.95
CA SER A 82 -10.12 -3.92 -9.15
C SER A 82 -9.43 -4.19 -10.49
N LEU A 83 -9.89 -3.55 -11.57
CA LEU A 83 -9.30 -3.67 -12.89
C LEU A 83 -7.89 -3.05 -12.92
N SER A 84 -7.70 -1.83 -12.38
CA SER A 84 -6.38 -1.19 -12.34
C SER A 84 -5.35 -1.99 -11.55
N LEU A 85 -5.75 -2.60 -10.43
CA LEU A 85 -4.86 -3.44 -9.62
C LEU A 85 -4.53 -4.75 -10.34
N LYS A 86 -5.50 -5.37 -11.01
CA LYS A 86 -5.27 -6.57 -11.82
C LYS A 86 -4.29 -6.29 -12.96
N GLU A 87 -4.49 -5.22 -13.72
CA GLU A 87 -3.60 -4.84 -14.83
C GLU A 87 -2.18 -4.56 -14.34
N SER A 88 -2.03 -3.85 -13.22
CA SER A 88 -0.74 -3.59 -12.59
C SER A 88 -0.05 -4.87 -12.14
N HIS A 89 -0.78 -5.78 -11.51
CA HIS A 89 -0.28 -7.09 -11.09
C HIS A 89 0.18 -7.94 -12.27
N ASP A 90 -0.65 -8.05 -13.32
CA ASP A 90 -0.32 -8.82 -14.52
C ASP A 90 0.91 -8.25 -15.22
N TRP A 91 1.03 -6.92 -15.25
CA TRP A 91 2.23 -6.25 -15.75
C TRP A 91 3.46 -6.60 -14.90
N LEU A 92 3.39 -6.51 -13.56
CA LEU A 92 4.50 -6.88 -12.68
C LEU A 92 4.95 -8.34 -12.90
N LEU A 93 4.02 -9.27 -13.09
CA LEU A 93 4.32 -10.65 -13.44
C LEU A 93 5.02 -10.76 -14.79
N SER A 94 4.55 -10.03 -15.80
CA SER A 94 5.18 -10.01 -17.13
C SER A 94 6.63 -9.52 -17.12
N GLN A 95 6.98 -8.65 -16.18
CA GLN A 95 8.34 -8.13 -15.99
C GLN A 95 9.22 -9.06 -15.14
N GLY A 96 8.71 -10.22 -14.70
CA GLY A 96 9.42 -11.11 -13.78
C GLY A 96 9.57 -10.55 -12.36
N LEU A 97 8.80 -9.51 -12.00
CA LEU A 97 8.83 -8.84 -10.70
C LEU A 97 7.93 -9.51 -9.65
N SER A 98 7.70 -10.82 -9.76
CA SER A 98 6.95 -11.61 -8.77
C SER A 98 7.62 -11.64 -7.38
N ALA A 99 8.87 -11.18 -7.28
CA ALA A 99 9.64 -11.05 -6.05
C ALA A 99 9.04 -10.11 -4.99
N VAL A 100 7.93 -9.42 -5.25
CA VAL A 100 7.09 -8.83 -4.18
C VAL A 100 6.69 -9.91 -3.15
N GLU A 101 6.54 -11.18 -3.56
CA GLU A 101 6.39 -12.31 -2.62
C GLU A 101 7.60 -12.52 -1.70
N LYS A 102 8.83 -12.24 -2.17
CA LYS A 102 10.05 -12.36 -1.35
C LYS A 102 10.23 -11.16 -0.41
N ALA A 103 9.82 -9.95 -0.83
CA ALA A 103 9.89 -8.74 0.00
C ALA A 103 8.96 -8.81 1.22
N PHE A 104 7.75 -9.36 1.07
CA PHE A 104 6.83 -9.63 2.20
C PHE A 104 7.17 -10.90 3.01
N SER A 105 8.13 -11.71 2.56
CA SER A 105 8.63 -12.90 3.27
C SER A 105 9.80 -12.59 4.22
N ALA A 106 10.29 -11.34 4.25
CA ALA A 106 11.20 -10.88 5.29
C ALA A 106 10.51 -10.94 6.67
N PRO A 107 11.24 -11.17 7.79
CA PRO A 107 10.69 -11.71 9.04
C PRO A 107 9.68 -10.83 9.80
N LEU A 108 9.34 -9.65 9.29
CA LEU A 108 8.51 -8.65 9.97
C LEU A 108 7.02 -9.00 10.05
N SER A 109 6.52 -9.96 9.27
CA SER A 109 5.15 -10.47 9.47
C SER A 109 4.98 -11.10 10.86
N LYS A 110 6.04 -11.71 11.42
CA LYS A 110 6.00 -12.30 12.77
C LYS A 110 6.14 -11.26 13.89
N GLU A 111 6.81 -10.13 13.66
CA GLU A 111 6.95 -9.08 14.68
C GLU A 111 5.73 -8.17 14.75
N ILE A 112 5.12 -7.83 13.61
CA ILE A 112 3.88 -7.05 13.60
C ILE A 112 2.72 -7.85 14.20
N LEU A 113 2.66 -9.18 13.96
CA LEU A 113 1.68 -10.05 14.64
C LEU A 113 1.88 -10.13 16.16
N LYS A 114 3.10 -9.94 16.68
CA LYS A 114 3.37 -9.91 18.14
C LYS A 114 2.94 -8.61 18.81
N LEU A 115 2.69 -7.55 18.04
CA LEU A 115 2.33 -6.22 18.52
C LEU A 115 0.83 -5.94 18.45
N MET A 116 0.02 -6.91 18.02
CA MET A 116 -1.45 -6.85 18.05
C MET A 116 -1.95 -7.72 19.21
N PRO A 117 -2.82 -7.21 20.11
CA PRO A 117 -3.47 -8.03 21.13
C PRO A 117 -4.45 -9.04 20.52
#